data_AF-A0A7E4V6P5-F1
#
_entry.id   AF-A0A7E4V6P5-F1
#
_cell.length_a   1.000
_cell.length_b   1.000
_cell.length_c   1.000
_cell.angle_alpha   90.00
_cell.angle_beta   90.00
_cell.angle_gamma   90.00
#
_symmetry.space_group_name_H-M   'P 1'
#
loop_
_entity.id
_entity.type
_entity.pdbx_description
1 polymer ?
#
loop_
_entity_poly.entity_id
_entity_poly.type
_entity_poly.pdbx_seq_one_letter_code
_entity_poly.pdbx_strand_id
1 'polypeptide(L)'
;MCRCPVCESIEKFDVTYALISALVASTNEYLQPNPATRAREGAVLKVRGTTKSSPYPQTEGLLSKPMYKYGTTLGDDSNLGKALKHCSEAYR
;
A
#
# COMPACT_ATOMS: atom_id res chain seq x y z
N MET A 1 -4.90 -42.42 16.68
CA MET A 1 -4.46 -41.56 15.56
C MET A 1 -3.25 -42.20 14.89
N CYS A 2 -3.26 -42.35 13.56
CA CYS A 2 -2.12 -42.87 12.80
C CYS A 2 -0.96 -41.87 12.84
N ARG A 3 0.11 -42.19 13.58
CA ARG A 3 1.38 -41.44 13.54
C ARG A 3 2.33 -42.11 12.55
N CYS A 4 2.12 -41.88 11.26
CA CYS A 4 3.09 -42.26 10.24
C CYS A 4 3.87 -41.02 9.76
N PRO A 5 5.11 -41.17 9.29
CA PRO A 5 5.94 -40.04 8.85
C PRO A 5 5.31 -39.25 7.70
N VAL A 6 4.43 -39.87 6.90
CA VAL A 6 3.67 -39.20 5.85
C VAL A 6 2.62 -38.25 6.44
N CYS A 7 1.88 -38.67 7.47
CA CYS A 7 0.92 -37.78 8.16
C CYS A 7 1.63 -36.58 8.80
N GLU A 8 2.80 -36.78 9.41
CA GLU A 8 3.57 -35.67 10.01
C GLU A 8 4.05 -34.66 8.94
N SER A 9 4.41 -35.14 7.75
CA SER A 9 4.77 -34.26 6.63
C SER A 9 3.57 -33.48 6.07
N ILE A 10 2.39 -34.09 6.03
CA ILE A 10 1.16 -33.44 5.60
C ILE A 10 0.77 -32.35 6.62
N GLU A 11 0.84 -32.63 7.92
CA GLU A 11 0.60 -31.62 8.97
C GLU A 11 1.55 -30.42 8.86
N LYS A 12 2.84 -30.66 8.61
CA LYS A 12 3.82 -29.58 8.37
C LYS A 12 3.48 -28.77 7.11
N PHE A 13 3.00 -29.42 6.05
CA PHE A 13 2.60 -28.74 4.83
C PHE A 13 1.37 -27.86 5.06
N ASP A 14 0.35 -28.36 5.76
CA ASP A 14 -0.86 -27.60 6.08
C ASP A 14 -0.54 -26.37 6.94
N VAL A 15 0.33 -26.53 7.94
CA VAL A 15 0.82 -25.42 8.77
C VAL A 15 1.59 -24.39 7.93
N THR A 16 2.42 -24.85 7.00
CA THR A 16 3.19 -23.96 6.10
C THR A 16 2.27 -23.19 5.16
N TYR A 17 1.24 -23.84 4.62
CA TYR A 17 0.25 -23.21 3.75
C TYR A 17 -0.57 -22.14 4.49
N ALA A 18 -1.02 -22.46 5.71
CA ALA A 18 -1.71 -21.52 6.59
C ALA A 18 -0.84 -20.31 6.92
N LEU A 19 0.45 -20.54 7.26
CA LEU A 19 1.43 -19.49 7.50
C LEU A 19 1.59 -18.56 6.30
N ILE A 20 1.80 -19.11 5.10
CA ILE A 20 2.00 -18.31 3.87
C ILE A 20 0.77 -17.46 3.60
N SER A 21 -0.42 -18.04 3.72
CA SER A 21 -1.69 -17.33 3.49
C SER A 21 -1.88 -16.17 4.47
N ALA A 22 -1.58 -16.40 5.76
CA ALA A 22 -1.63 -15.36 6.79
C ALA A 22 -0.60 -14.25 6.53
N LEU A 23 0.64 -14.61 6.19
CA LEU A 23 1.71 -13.64 5.92
C LEU A 23 1.37 -12.74 4.74
N VAL A 24 0.83 -13.31 3.66
CA VAL A 24 0.40 -12.54 2.48
C VAL A 24 -0.75 -11.61 2.85
N ALA A 25 -1.75 -12.08 3.61
CA ALA A 25 -2.86 -11.24 4.05
C ALA A 25 -2.38 -10.07 4.94
N SER A 26 -1.55 -10.35 5.96
CA SER A 26 -1.00 -9.33 6.86
C SER A 26 -0.11 -8.33 6.13
N THR A 27 0.70 -8.78 5.17
CA THR A 27 1.56 -7.88 4.38
C THR A 27 0.73 -6.95 3.50
N ASN A 28 -0.33 -7.47 2.86
CA ASN A 28 -1.24 -6.64 2.08
C ASN A 28 -2.05 -5.66 2.94
N GLU A 29 -2.45 -6.06 4.15
CA GLU A 29 -3.10 -5.17 5.10
C GLU A 29 -2.18 -4.06 5.61
N TYR A 30 -0.91 -4.40 5.88
CA TYR A 30 0.10 -3.43 6.31
C TYR A 30 0.45 -2.42 5.21
N LEU A 31 0.63 -2.89 3.97
CA LEU A 31 0.92 -2.02 2.83
C LEU A 31 -0.30 -1.17 2.43
N GLN A 32 -1.51 -1.72 2.56
CA GLN A 32 -2.76 -1.09 2.15
C GLN A 32 -3.82 -1.19 3.28
N PRO A 33 -3.74 -0.31 4.29
CA PRO A 33 -4.68 -0.32 5.43
C PRO A 33 -6.11 0.00 5.01
N ASN A 34 -6.31 0.67 3.86
CA ASN A 34 -7.63 0.97 3.33
C ASN A 34 -8.22 -0.25 2.57
N PRO A 35 -9.38 -0.80 3.00
CA PRO A 35 -9.97 -1.98 2.36
C PRO A 35 -10.41 -1.74 0.90
N ALA A 36 -10.77 -0.51 0.53
CA ALA A 36 -11.16 -0.18 -0.85
C ALA A 36 -9.98 -0.24 -1.85
N THR A 37 -8.76 -0.20 -1.32
CA THR A 37 -7.50 -0.07 -2.06
C THR A 37 -6.85 -1.43 -2.22
N ARG A 38 -6.89 -2.21 -1.12
CA ARG A 38 -6.50 -3.62 -1.05
C ARG A 38 -7.19 -4.49 -2.11
N ALA A 39 -8.49 -4.30 -2.33
CA ALA A 39 -9.26 -5.08 -3.31
C ALA A 39 -8.78 -4.87 -4.77
N ARG A 40 -8.10 -3.74 -5.06
CA ARG A 40 -7.61 -3.42 -6.40
C ARG A 40 -6.18 -3.90 -6.64
N GLU A 41 -5.39 -4.13 -5.59
CA GLU A 41 -4.00 -4.60 -5.71
C GLU A 41 -3.88 -6.12 -5.89
N GLY A 42 -4.84 -6.90 -5.37
CA GLY A 42 -4.87 -8.36 -5.58
C GLY A 42 -4.94 -8.81 -7.05
N ALA A 43 -5.24 -7.89 -7.97
CA ALA A 43 -5.28 -8.13 -9.42
C ALA A 43 -4.01 -7.67 -10.18
N VAL A 44 -3.02 -7.07 -9.50
CA VAL A 44 -1.86 -6.42 -10.17
C VAL A 44 -0.58 -7.24 -9.98
N LEU A 45 -0.59 -8.49 -10.45
CA LEU A 45 0.64 -9.17 -10.87
C LEU A 45 1.05 -8.60 -12.23
N LYS A 46 1.58 -7.38 -12.29
CA LYS A 46 2.12 -6.81 -13.53
C LYS A 46 3.65 -6.82 -13.53
N VAL A 47 4.14 -7.83 -14.23
CA VAL A 47 5.37 -7.90 -15.03
C VAL A 47 6.26 -6.64 -14.97
N ARG A 48 7.46 -6.89 -14.45
CA ARG A 48 8.69 -6.08 -14.41
C ARG A 48 8.87 -5.11 -15.58
N GLY A 49 9.01 -3.82 -15.29
CA GLY A 49 9.60 -2.83 -16.20
C GLY A 49 9.06 -1.40 -16.03
N THR A 50 9.86 -0.53 -15.41
CA THR A 50 9.80 0.94 -15.53
C THR A 50 8.52 1.65 -15.08
N THR A 51 8.49 2.05 -13.81
CA THR A 51 8.34 3.44 -13.30
C THR A 51 7.93 3.30 -11.84
N LYS A 52 8.59 4.02 -10.92
CA LYS A 52 8.27 4.02 -9.48
C LYS A 52 6.89 4.64 -9.15
N SER A 53 5.98 4.72 -10.12
CA SER A 53 4.60 5.07 -9.85
C SER A 53 3.91 3.81 -9.38
N SER A 54 3.65 3.72 -8.08
CA SER A 54 2.60 2.82 -7.64
C SER A 54 1.36 3.12 -8.49
N PRO A 55 0.73 2.12 -9.15
CA PRO A 55 -0.50 2.34 -9.91
C PRO A 55 -1.66 2.79 -9.01
N TYR A 56 -1.42 2.83 -7.70
CA TYR A 56 -2.35 3.16 -6.66
C TYR A 56 -2.24 4.63 -6.24
N PRO A 57 -3.36 5.37 -6.08
CA PRO A 57 -3.33 6.70 -5.47
C PRO A 57 -2.87 6.63 -4.02
N GLN A 58 -1.56 6.77 -3.79
CA GLN A 58 -0.96 6.87 -2.46
C GLN A 58 -1.65 8.01 -1.69
N THR A 59 -1.97 7.76 -0.42
CA THR A 59 -2.67 8.72 0.44
C THR A 59 -1.97 10.08 0.49
N GLU A 60 -0.64 10.06 0.45
CA GLU A 60 0.21 11.24 0.33
C GLU A 60 -0.03 12.01 -0.97
N GLY A 61 -0.08 11.33 -2.12
CA GLY A 61 -0.40 11.93 -3.42
C GLY A 61 -1.85 12.40 -3.56
N LEU A 62 -2.78 11.87 -2.76
CA LEU A 62 -4.14 12.39 -2.64
C LEU A 62 -4.20 13.63 -1.77
N LEU A 63 -3.40 13.69 -0.69
CA LEU A 63 -3.28 14.83 0.21
C LEU A 63 -2.54 16.01 -0.44
N SER A 64 -1.55 15.73 -1.30
CA SER A 64 -0.79 16.78 -1.99
C SER A 64 -1.67 17.67 -2.88
N LYS A 65 -2.71 17.10 -3.53
CA LYS A 65 -3.65 17.84 -4.41
C LYS A 65 -4.40 18.98 -3.70
N PRO A 66 -5.11 18.76 -2.59
CA PRO A 66 -5.75 19.84 -1.84
C PRO A 66 -4.72 20.79 -1.23
N MET A 67 -3.56 20.30 -0.74
CA MET A 67 -2.50 21.17 -0.22
C MET A 67 -2.00 22.16 -1.28
N TYR A 68 -1.77 21.70 -2.51
CA TYR A 68 -1.38 22.56 -3.63
C TYR A 68 -2.50 23.52 -4.04
N LYS A 69 -3.74 23.02 -4.14
CA LYS A 69 -4.91 23.82 -4.50
C LYS A 69 -5.13 24.98 -3.52
N TYR A 70 -5.27 24.66 -2.22
CA TYR A 70 -5.49 25.67 -1.19
C TYR A 70 -4.27 26.55 -0.99
N GLY A 71 -3.05 26.00 -1.07
CA GLY A 71 -1.82 26.79 -1.04
C GLY A 71 -1.75 27.84 -2.15
N THR A 72 -2.27 27.52 -3.34
CA THR A 72 -2.40 28.48 -4.45
C THR A 72 -3.51 29.49 -4.21
N THR A 73 -4.66 29.07 -3.68
CA THR A 73 -5.79 29.97 -3.36
C THR A 73 -5.44 30.97 -2.26
N LEU A 74 -4.59 30.63 -1.30
CA LEU A 74 -4.13 31.54 -0.26
C LEU A 74 -3.21 32.68 -0.76
N GLY A 75 -2.71 32.58 -2.00
CA GLY A 75 -1.82 33.57 -2.60
C GLY A 75 -0.36 33.45 -2.14
N ASP A 76 0.53 34.01 -2.96
CA ASP A 76 1.99 33.94 -2.76
C ASP A 76 2.51 34.95 -1.72
N ASP A 77 1.65 35.78 -1.14
CA ASP A 77 2.00 36.63 -0.01
C ASP A 77 1.81 35.91 1.33
N SER A 78 1.05 34.80 1.34
CA SER A 78 0.80 34.01 2.54
C SER A 78 1.94 33.02 2.80
N ASN A 79 2.57 33.13 3.98
CA ASN A 79 3.56 32.16 4.44
C ASN A 79 2.98 30.74 4.54
N LEU A 80 1.71 30.62 4.91
CA LEU A 80 1.01 29.33 4.94
C LEU A 80 0.78 28.79 3.52
N GLY A 81 0.48 29.65 2.55
CA GLY A 81 0.33 29.27 1.14
C GLY A 81 1.62 28.66 0.58
N LYS A 82 2.77 29.29 0.84
CA LYS A 82 4.10 28.78 0.47
C LYS A 82 4.42 27.45 1.15
N ALA A 83 4.18 27.35 2.46
CA ALA A 83 4.43 26.13 3.21
C ALA A 83 3.59 24.95 2.67
N LEU A 84 2.30 25.18 2.38
CA LEU A 84 1.42 24.16 1.81
C LEU A 84 1.87 23.69 0.42
N LYS A 85 2.35 24.62 -0.43
CA LYS A 85 2.93 24.27 -1.74
C LYS A 85 4.19 23.42 -1.58
N HIS A 86 5.14 23.82 -0.74
CA HIS A 86 6.37 23.04 -0.48
C HIS A 86 6.07 21.65 0.10
N CYS A 87 5.16 21.56 1.06
CA CYS A 87 4.74 20.26 1.58
C CYS A 87 4.09 19.42 0.48
N SER A 88 3.22 20.00 -0.35
CA SER A 88 2.57 19.26 -1.45
C SER A 88 3.56 18.69 -2.46
N GLU A 89 4.67 19.39 -2.72
CA GLU A 89 5.76 18.90 -3.58
C GLU A 89 6.53 17.75 -2.94
N ALA A 90 6.70 17.76 -1.61
CA ALA A 90 7.33 16.67 -0.87
C ALA A 90 6.44 15.40 -0.78
N TYR A 91 5.11 15.55 -0.84
CA TYR A 91 4.14 14.46 -0.80
C TYR A 91 3.76 13.88 -2.18
N ARG A 92 4.45 14.29 -3.25
CA ARG A 92 4.18 13.88 -4.63
C ARG A 92 5.15 12.82 -5.12
#